data_AF-A0A964Z2E6-F1
#
_entry.id   AF-A0A964Z2E6-F1
#
_cell.length_a   1.000
_cell.length_b   1.000
_cell.length_c   1.000
_cell.angle_alpha   90.00
_cell.angle_beta   90.00
_cell.angle_gamma   90.00
#
_symmetry.space_group_name_H-M   'P 1'
#
loop_
_entity.id
_entity.type
_entity.pdbx_description
1 polymer ?
#
loop_
_entity_poly.entity_id
_entity_poly.type
_entity_poly.pdbx_seq_one_letter_code
_entity_poly.pdbx_strand_id
1 'polypeptide(L)'
;MLIVRFINRASLGSAVAEFLIFTLPFFTAFLILITLVQYKAVAISESNNLARQAVRAFVTSPSEQLALPRANQVLDIYRSKLSQQALVARPIKLSITCQNYPCFSPGNRVT
;
A
#
# COMPACT_ATOMS: atom_id res chain seq x y z
N MET A 1 -24.64 -9.02 24.92
CA MET A 1 -24.93 -8.44 26.26
C MET A 1 -25.05 -9.47 27.40
N LEU A 2 -25.35 -10.75 27.12
CA LEU A 2 -25.42 -11.82 28.15
C LEU A 2 -24.06 -12.14 28.82
N ILE A 3 -22.98 -12.17 28.04
CA ILE A 3 -21.62 -12.47 28.52
C ILE A 3 -21.14 -11.44 29.55
N VAL A 4 -21.39 -10.16 29.30
CA VAL A 4 -21.02 -9.06 30.22
C VAL A 4 -21.78 -9.19 31.55
N ARG A 5 -23.07 -9.55 31.51
CA ARG A 5 -23.87 -9.78 32.74
C ARG A 5 -23.41 -11.01 33.52
N PHE A 6 -22.97 -12.06 32.84
CA PHE A 6 -22.43 -13.27 33.47
C PHE A 6 -21.11 -12.98 34.21
N ILE A 7 -20.17 -12.29 33.55
CA ILE A 7 -18.89 -11.90 34.15
C ILE A 7 -19.11 -10.95 35.35
N ASN A 8 -20.02 -10.00 35.22
CA ASN A 8 -20.30 -9.02 36.28
C ASN A 8 -20.96 -9.66 37.52
N ARG A 9 -21.81 -10.70 37.34
CA ARG A 9 -22.36 -11.48 38.46
C ARG A 9 -21.33 -12.40 39.13
N ALA A 10 -20.39 -12.95 38.37
CA ALA A 10 -19.36 -13.85 38.90
C ALA A 10 -18.21 -13.11 39.61
N SER A 11 -18.08 -11.79 39.42
CA SER A 11 -16.89 -11.01 39.85
C SER A 11 -17.22 -9.71 40.58
N LEU A 12 -18.36 -9.62 41.28
CA LEU A 12 -18.77 -8.46 42.10
C LEU A 12 -17.59 -7.91 42.93
N GLY A 13 -16.97 -6.81 42.47
CA GLY A 13 -15.84 -6.13 43.12
C GLY A 13 -14.44 -6.40 42.55
N SER A 14 -14.28 -7.13 41.45
CA SER A 14 -12.95 -7.40 40.86
C SER A 14 -12.50 -6.26 39.93
N ALA A 15 -11.55 -5.44 40.41
CA ALA A 15 -10.91 -4.38 39.62
C ALA A 15 -10.26 -4.90 38.32
N VAL A 16 -9.83 -6.17 38.31
CA VAL A 16 -9.25 -6.83 37.14
C VAL A 16 -10.31 -7.06 36.05
N ALA A 17 -11.52 -7.48 36.43
CA ALA A 17 -12.60 -7.72 35.48
C ALA A 17 -13.07 -6.40 34.82
N GLU A 18 -13.17 -5.33 35.61
CA GLU A 18 -13.53 -4.00 35.11
C GLU A 18 -12.45 -3.47 34.14
N PHE A 19 -11.18 -3.58 34.50
CA PHE A 19 -10.07 -3.21 33.62
C PHE A 19 -10.11 -3.98 32.28
N LEU A 20 -10.35 -5.29 32.30
CA LEU A 20 -10.42 -6.11 31.08
C LEU A 20 -11.61 -5.74 30.18
N ILE A 21 -12.77 -5.44 30.77
CA ILE A 21 -13.98 -5.04 30.02
C ILE A 21 -13.74 -3.76 29.23
N PHE A 22 -12.95 -2.82 29.76
CA PHE A 22 -12.63 -1.58 29.05
C PHE A 22 -11.41 -1.71 28.13
N THR A 23 -10.37 -2.43 28.54
CA THR A 23 -9.12 -2.50 27.77
C THR A 23 -9.19 -3.40 26.56
N LEU A 24 -9.87 -4.55 26.63
CA LEU A 24 -9.98 -5.47 25.49
C LEU A 24 -10.64 -4.82 24.26
N PRO A 25 -11.81 -4.15 24.34
CA PRO A 25 -12.41 -3.52 23.16
C PRO A 25 -11.56 -2.35 22.64
N PHE A 26 -10.89 -1.61 23.52
CA PHE A 26 -9.99 -0.53 23.08
C PHE A 26 -8.75 -1.09 22.37
N PHE A 27 -8.16 -2.15 22.92
CA PHE A 27 -7.00 -2.82 22.33
C PHE A 27 -7.35 -3.46 20.99
N THR A 28 -8.52 -4.09 20.85
CA THR A 28 -8.95 -4.64 19.55
C THR A 28 -9.19 -3.53 18.52
N ALA A 29 -9.85 -2.43 18.90
CA ALA A 29 -10.00 -1.27 18.01
C ALA A 29 -8.64 -0.70 17.57
N PHE A 30 -7.69 -0.62 18.50
CA PHE A 30 -6.32 -0.17 18.23
C PHE A 30 -5.58 -1.11 17.26
N LEU A 31 -5.67 -2.42 17.46
CA LEU A 31 -5.06 -3.40 16.53
C LEU A 31 -5.66 -3.31 15.12
N ILE A 32 -6.98 -3.13 15.01
CA ILE A 32 -7.64 -2.93 13.71
C ILE A 32 -7.09 -1.67 13.04
N LEU A 33 -7.00 -0.57 13.77
CA LEU A 33 -6.47 0.69 13.25
C LEU A 33 -5.03 0.54 12.76
N ILE A 34 -4.14 -0.06 13.56
CA ILE A 34 -2.75 -0.30 13.16
C ILE A 34 -2.71 -1.14 11.88
N THR A 35 -3.48 -2.21 11.81
CA THR A 35 -3.49 -3.10 10.65
C THR A 35 -3.89 -2.36 9.38
N LEU A 36 -4.92 -1.51 9.47
CA LEU A 36 -5.36 -0.68 8.34
C LEU A 36 -4.28 0.31 7.91
N VAL A 37 -3.63 0.99 8.86
CA VAL A 37 -2.55 1.95 8.57
C VAL A 37 -1.35 1.25 7.94
N GLN A 38 -0.92 0.11 8.48
CA GLN A 38 0.18 -0.69 7.96
C GLN A 38 -0.09 -1.15 6.53
N TYR A 39 -1.30 -1.65 6.25
CA TYR A 39 -1.68 -2.08 4.90
C TYR A 39 -1.60 -0.93 3.88
N LYS A 40 -2.02 0.28 4.26
CA LYS A 40 -1.92 1.47 3.40
C LYS A 40 -0.46 1.91 3.22
N ALA A 41 0.34 1.89 4.28
CA ALA A 41 1.76 2.28 4.22
C ALA A 41 2.57 1.37 3.28
N VAL A 42 2.36 0.04 3.37
CA VAL A 42 3.00 -0.92 2.48
C VAL A 42 2.59 -0.67 1.03
N ALA A 43 1.30 -0.46 0.75
CA ALA A 43 0.82 -0.20 -0.60
C ALA A 43 1.43 1.07 -1.22
N ILE A 44 1.61 2.14 -0.43
CA ILE A 44 2.26 3.37 -0.87
C ILE A 44 3.74 3.13 -1.16
N SER A 45 4.43 2.41 -0.28
CA SER A 45 5.85 2.06 -0.46
C SER A 45 6.10 1.24 -1.72
N GLU A 46 5.29 0.20 -1.95
CA GLU A 46 5.35 -0.64 -3.15
C GLU A 46 5.09 0.17 -4.41
N SER A 47 4.10 1.06 -4.38
CA SER A 47 3.76 1.93 -5.51
C SER A 47 4.91 2.89 -5.85
N ASN A 48 5.53 3.49 -4.83
CA ASN A 48 6.69 4.37 -5.03
C ASN A 48 7.90 3.61 -5.59
N ASN A 49 8.14 2.38 -5.12
CA ASN A 49 9.20 1.54 -5.66
C ASN A 49 8.93 1.15 -7.12
N LEU A 50 7.70 0.75 -7.45
CA LEU A 50 7.28 0.43 -8.81
C LEU A 50 7.46 1.63 -9.76
N ALA A 51 7.03 2.83 -9.34
CA ALA A 51 7.21 4.05 -10.11
C ALA A 51 8.70 4.31 -10.40
N ARG A 52 9.57 4.19 -9.40
CA ARG A 52 11.03 4.34 -9.58
C ARG A 52 11.61 3.30 -10.54
N GLN A 53 11.14 2.05 -10.48
CA GLN A 53 11.57 1.00 -11.41
C GLN A 53 11.12 1.27 -12.85
N ALA A 54 9.87 1.72 -13.02
CA ALA A 54 9.33 2.09 -14.33
C ALA A 54 10.09 3.28 -14.94
N VAL A 55 10.34 4.33 -14.16
CA VAL A 55 11.13 5.50 -14.60
C VAL A 55 12.57 5.08 -14.93
N ARG A 56 13.20 4.22 -14.12
CA ARG A 56 14.54 3.70 -14.42
C ARG A 56 14.56 2.93 -15.74
N ALA A 57 13.58 2.06 -15.98
CA ALA A 57 13.45 1.34 -17.24
C ALA A 57 13.26 2.30 -18.43
N PHE A 58 12.47 3.36 -18.25
CA PHE A 58 12.29 4.40 -19.26
C PHE A 58 13.61 5.12 -19.60
N VAL A 59 14.32 5.68 -18.62
CA VAL A 59 15.53 6.49 -18.88
C VAL A 59 16.74 5.69 -19.34
N THR A 60 16.81 4.39 -18.99
CA THR A 60 17.88 3.48 -19.44
C THR A 60 17.61 2.85 -20.81
N SER A 61 16.51 3.23 -21.47
CA SER A 61 16.17 2.69 -22.77
C SER A 61 17.06 3.26 -23.88
N PRO A 62 17.44 2.46 -24.88
CA PRO A 62 18.38 2.88 -25.92
C PRO A 62 17.79 3.90 -26.89
N SER A 63 16.46 3.99 -27.00
CA SER A 63 15.76 4.97 -27.82
C SER A 63 14.43 5.36 -27.17
N GLU A 64 13.94 6.56 -27.51
CA GLU A 64 12.69 7.10 -26.97
C GLU A 64 11.49 6.24 -27.35
N GLN A 65 11.51 5.65 -28.56
CA GLN A 65 10.49 4.73 -29.07
C GLN A 65 10.36 3.46 -28.21
N LEU A 66 11.48 2.98 -27.64
CA LEU A 66 11.51 1.78 -26.80
C LEU A 66 11.33 2.09 -25.30
N ALA A 67 11.40 3.36 -24.92
CA ALA A 67 11.35 3.80 -23.53
C ALA A 67 10.02 3.49 -22.85
N LEU A 68 8.92 3.92 -23.48
CA LEU A 68 7.58 3.70 -22.95
C LEU A 68 7.18 2.20 -22.95
N PRO A 69 7.43 1.42 -24.02
CA PRO A 69 7.22 -0.03 -23.99
C PRO A 69 7.99 -0.74 -22.87
N ARG A 70 9.26 -0.40 -22.62
CA ARG A 70 10.06 -1.00 -21.53
C ARG A 70 9.51 -0.64 -20.16
N ALA A 71 9.09 0.61 -19.95
CA ALA A 71 8.46 1.00 -18.70
C ALA A 71 7.14 0.24 -18.46
N ASN A 72 6.33 0.04 -19.51
CA ASN A 72 5.11 -0.77 -19.43
C ASN A 72 5.40 -2.24 -19.13
N GLN A 73 6.49 -2.80 -19.67
CA GLN A 73 6.88 -4.17 -19.38
C GLN A 73 7.17 -4.39 -17.88
N VAL A 74 7.74 -3.40 -17.19
CA VAL A 74 7.91 -3.45 -15.72
C VAL A 74 6.55 -3.53 -15.02
N LEU A 75 5.56 -2.77 -15.49
CA LEU A 75 4.20 -2.84 -14.96
C LEU A 75 3.55 -4.20 -15.23
N ASP A 76 3.76 -4.79 -16.40
CA ASP A 76 3.17 -6.07 -16.75
C ASP A 76 3.77 -7.22 -15.91
N ILE A 77 5.08 -7.18 -15.65
CA ILE A 77 5.75 -8.10 -14.71
C ILE A 77 5.22 -7.90 -13.29
N TYR A 78 4.92 -6.67 -12.89
CA TYR A 78 4.32 -6.41 -11.58
C TYR A 78 2.88 -6.96 -11.51
N ARG A 79 2.07 -6.72 -12.54
CA ARG A 79 0.69 -7.21 -12.64
C ARG A 79 0.61 -8.73 -12.63
N SER A 80 1.56 -9.43 -13.26
CA SER A 80 1.58 -10.90 -13.28
C SER A 80 1.81 -11.54 -11.91
N LYS A 81 2.34 -10.79 -10.94
CA LYS A 81 2.54 -11.23 -9.55
C LYS A 81 1.33 -10.96 -8.65
N LEU A 82 0.36 -10.18 -9.12
CA LEU A 82 -0.85 -9.85 -8.34
C LEU A 82 -1.94 -10.88 -8.53
N SER A 83 -2.76 -11.08 -7.50
CA SER A 83 -3.99 -11.85 -7.62
C SER A 83 -5.05 -11.09 -8.43
N GLN A 84 -5.99 -11.81 -9.04
CA GLN A 84 -7.09 -11.20 -9.82
C GLN A 84 -7.88 -10.18 -8.99
N GLN A 85 -8.13 -10.46 -7.72
CA GLN A 85 -8.81 -9.54 -6.80
C GLN A 85 -8.01 -8.25 -6.58
N ALA A 86 -6.69 -8.35 -6.46
CA ALA A 86 -5.81 -7.19 -6.27
C ALA A 86 -5.74 -6.31 -7.53
N LEU A 87 -5.77 -6.91 -8.73
CA LEU A 87 -5.80 -6.18 -9.99
C LEU A 87 -7.06 -5.32 -10.14
N VAL A 88 -8.23 -5.87 -9.78
CA VAL A 88 -9.51 -5.13 -9.82
C VAL A 88 -9.54 -4.03 -8.76
N ALA A 89 -9.07 -4.32 -7.55
CA ALA A 89 -9.08 -3.37 -6.45
C ALA A 89 -8.13 -2.18 -6.66
N ARG A 90 -7.07 -2.33 -7.48
CA ARG A 90 -6.00 -1.35 -7.66
C ARG A 90 -5.58 -1.24 -9.13
N PRO A 91 -6.30 -0.48 -9.96
CA PRO A 91 -5.89 -0.25 -11.35
C PRO A 91 -4.61 0.60 -11.39
N ILE A 92 -3.53 0.01 -11.89
CA ILE A 92 -2.23 0.68 -12.02
C ILE A 92 -2.14 1.33 -13.40
N LYS A 93 -1.99 2.66 -13.43
CA LYS A 93 -1.73 3.43 -14.65
C LYS A 93 -0.36 4.10 -14.54
N LEU A 94 0.41 4.06 -15.63
CA LEU A 94 1.68 4.76 -15.75
C LEU A 94 1.46 6.07 -16.51
N SER A 95 1.98 7.16 -15.98
CA SER A 95 2.12 8.43 -16.68
C SER A 95 3.56 8.87 -16.50
N ILE A 96 4.24 9.13 -17.61
CA ILE A 96 5.61 9.63 -17.61
C ILE A 96 5.57 11.03 -18.18
N THR A 97 6.20 11.94 -17.47
CA THR A 97 6.33 13.35 -17.81
C THR A 97 7.80 13.73 -17.76
N CYS A 98 8.22 14.63 -18.65
CA CYS A 98 9.57 15.17 -18.63
C CYS A 98 9.51 16.70 -18.63
N GLN A 99 10.44 17.32 -17.91
CA GLN A 99 10.45 18.77 -17.71
C GLN A 99 10.69 19.52 -19.03
N ASN A 100 11.58 18.99 -19.86
CA ASN A 100 11.92 19.53 -21.18
C ASN A 100 11.86 18.42 -22.23
N TYR A 101 11.47 18.75 -23.46
CA TYR A 101 11.51 17.83 -24.60
C TYR A 101 12.73 18.15 -25.48
N PRO A 102 13.56 17.17 -25.91
CA PRO A 102 13.41 15.72 -25.72
C PRO A 102 13.74 15.24 -24.30
N CYS A 103 13.03 14.21 -23.83
CA CYS A 103 13.18 13.69 -22.46
C CYS A 103 14.61 13.16 -22.18
N PHE A 104 15.32 12.67 -23.20
CA PHE A 104 16.68 12.12 -23.10
C PHE A 104 17.74 13.20 -23.26
N SER A 105 17.76 14.14 -22.33
CA SER A 105 18.76 15.21 -22.26
C SER A 105 19.47 15.21 -20.90
N PRO A 106 20.80 15.46 -20.86
CA PRO A 106 21.53 15.54 -19.60
C PRO A 106 20.92 16.59 -18.66
N GLY A 107 20.74 16.23 -17.39
CA GLY A 107 20.18 17.13 -16.37
C GLY A 107 18.65 17.32 -16.43
N ASN A 108 17.96 16.69 -17.38
CA ASN A 108 16.50 16.73 -17.48
C ASN A 108 15.84 15.87 -16.41
N ARG A 109 14.69 16.31 -15.90
CA ARG A 109 13.91 15.59 -14.89
C ARG A 109 12.79 14.81 -15.54
N VAL A 110 12.71 13.53 -15.21
CA VAL A 110 11.65 12.60 -15.65
C VAL A 110 10.91 12.11 -14.41
N THR A 111 9.58 12.24 -14.43
CA THR A 111 8.68 11.88 -13.33
C THR A 111 7.52 11.04 -13.81
#